data_AF-A0A1M5FL97-F1
#
_entry.id   AF-A0A1M5FL97-F1
#
_cell.length_a   1.000
_cell.length_b   1.000
_cell.length_c   1.000
_cell.angle_alpha   90.00
_cell.angle_beta   90.00
_cell.angle_gamma   90.00
#
_symmetry.space_group_name_H-M   'P 1'
#
loop_
_entity.id
_entity.type
_entity.pdbx_description
1 polymer ?
#
loop_
_entity_poly.entity_id
_entity_poly.type
_entity_poly.pdbx_seq_one_letter_code
_entity_poly.pdbx_strand_id
1 'polypeptide(L)'
;MFKNSLIIIGLLLFSVSIRSQDIPKINFLDIEDAVINPDGNYYYPKLLERYNAFDPSLTITDYVYIYYGFAFQKDYLVNQPGEERMNQLMEKGQYEDAIAECNKILEKNPVSLEANNALAYAMFQLNKPEAEYEPYRNRYKTFVDIITQSGDGKSPLTSFKVIYVADEYNIMFSHFEIPEIVFRHQLVNAGYDYFKIKPSALYKSEDIYFEIPEKLNNIHKERAREKARKKAEQQQ
;
A
#
# COMPACT_ATOMS: atom_id res chain seq x y z
N MET A 1 -3.15 73.12 -11.28
CA MET A 1 -3.27 72.61 -9.90
C MET A 1 -4.01 71.29 -9.94
N PHE A 2 -3.33 70.21 -9.54
CA PHE A 2 -3.85 68.87 -9.15
C PHE A 2 -4.62 68.03 -10.19
N LYS A 3 -4.44 66.71 -10.34
CA LYS A 3 -3.40 65.74 -9.94
C LYS A 3 -3.82 64.45 -10.66
N ASN A 4 -2.93 63.86 -11.48
CA ASN A 4 -3.19 62.56 -12.12
C ASN A 4 -3.45 61.50 -11.04
N SER A 5 -4.61 60.86 -11.08
CA SER A 5 -4.90 59.72 -10.20
C SER A 5 -4.44 58.43 -10.89
N LEU A 6 -3.24 57.97 -10.52
CA LEU A 6 -2.78 56.61 -10.76
C LEU A 6 -3.55 55.68 -9.81
N ILE A 7 -4.33 54.75 -10.36
CA ILE A 7 -4.88 53.63 -9.59
C ILE A 7 -3.80 52.54 -9.55
N ILE A 8 -3.17 52.36 -8.39
CA ILE A 8 -2.28 51.23 -8.12
C ILE A 8 -3.18 50.04 -7.75
N ILE A 9 -3.30 49.07 -8.65
CA ILE A 9 -3.85 47.75 -8.34
C ILE A 9 -2.72 46.95 -7.70
N GLY A 10 -2.86 46.67 -6.41
CA GLY A 10 -1.98 45.76 -5.67
C GLY A 10 -2.79 44.61 -5.06
N LEU A 11 -2.09 43.49 -4.85
CA LEU A 11 -2.50 42.24 -4.16
C LEU A 11 -3.29 41.24 -5.03
N LEU A 12 -3.04 39.92 -5.02
CA LEU A 12 -2.29 39.03 -4.11
C LEU A 12 -1.82 37.82 -4.93
N LEU A 13 -0.50 37.60 -5.05
CA LEU A 13 0.02 36.29 -5.42
C LEU A 13 -0.01 35.43 -4.15
N PHE A 14 -1.10 34.70 -3.92
CA PHE A 14 -1.08 33.57 -3.01
C PHE A 14 -0.15 32.52 -3.64
N SER A 15 1.11 32.50 -3.22
CA SER A 15 1.99 31.38 -3.46
C SER A 15 1.40 30.19 -2.71
N VAL A 16 0.61 29.37 -3.40
CA VAL A 16 0.31 28.02 -2.94
C VAL A 16 1.63 27.27 -2.96
N SER A 17 2.33 27.26 -1.83
CA SER A 17 3.43 26.32 -1.63
C SER A 17 2.80 24.94 -1.64
N ILE A 18 2.88 24.26 -2.78
CA ILE A 18 2.69 22.81 -2.84
C ILE A 18 3.76 22.23 -1.92
N ARG A 19 3.37 21.87 -0.70
CA ARG A 19 4.25 21.12 0.19
C ARG A 19 4.31 19.71 -0.39
N SER A 20 5.32 19.45 -1.22
CA SER A 20 5.83 18.10 -1.36
C SER A 20 6.37 17.73 0.01
N GLN A 21 5.55 17.04 0.81
CA GLN A 21 6.07 16.42 2.03
C GLN A 21 6.88 15.22 1.56
N ASP A 22 8.18 15.23 1.86
CA ASP A 22 9.03 14.08 1.64
C ASP A 22 8.45 12.89 2.41
N ILE A 23 8.39 11.73 1.78
CA ILE A 23 7.95 10.51 2.45
C ILE A 23 8.96 10.21 3.57
N PRO A 24 8.52 10.05 4.82
CA PRO A 24 9.42 9.76 5.92
C PRO A 24 10.17 8.47 5.65
N LYS A 25 11.42 8.38 6.12
CA LYS A 25 12.16 7.13 6.08
C LYS A 25 11.39 6.07 6.86
N ILE A 26 11.05 4.97 6.19
CA ILE A 26 10.27 3.90 6.81
C ILE A 26 11.15 3.12 7.78
N ASN A 27 10.77 3.10 9.05
CA ASN A 27 11.37 2.25 10.09
C ASN A 27 10.24 1.51 10.80
N PHE A 28 10.21 0.18 10.69
CA PHE A 28 9.12 -0.63 11.23
C PHE A 28 9.00 -0.56 12.75
N LEU A 29 10.11 -0.39 13.48
CA LEU A 29 10.08 -0.27 14.94
C LEU A 29 9.46 1.05 15.39
N ASP A 30 9.88 2.16 14.77
CA ASP A 30 9.32 3.49 15.07
C ASP A 30 7.81 3.54 14.73
N ILE A 31 7.41 2.85 13.65
CA ILE A 31 6.01 2.72 13.26
C ILE A 31 5.23 1.89 14.29
N GLU A 32 5.74 0.73 14.70
CA GLU A 32 5.10 -0.11 15.72
C GLU A 32 4.82 0.69 17.00
N ASP A 33 5.84 1.37 17.53
CA ASP A 33 5.73 2.17 18.76
C ASP A 33 4.69 3.30 18.63
N ALA A 34 4.67 3.98 17.48
CA ALA A 34 3.76 5.09 17.23
C ALA A 34 2.30 4.64 17.12
N VAL A 35 2.04 3.50 16.48
CA VAL A 35 0.66 3.05 16.20
C VAL A 35 -0.02 2.36 17.36
N ILE A 36 0.73 1.87 18.35
CA ILE A 36 0.19 1.26 19.56
C ILE A 36 -0.04 2.24 20.71
N ASN A 37 0.55 3.44 20.66
CA ASN A 37 0.44 4.44 21.73
C ASN A 37 -0.90 5.19 21.69
N PRO A 38 -1.82 5.00 22.67
CA PRO A 38 -3.16 5.62 22.65
C PRO A 38 -3.15 7.16 22.70
N ASP A 39 -2.11 7.73 23.32
CA ASP A 39 -1.93 9.18 23.48
C ASP A 39 -1.20 9.81 22.28
N GLY A 40 -0.66 8.99 21.38
CA GLY A 40 0.08 9.42 20.20
C GLY A 40 -0.81 9.96 19.07
N ASN A 41 -0.23 10.81 18.22
CA ASN A 41 -0.89 11.34 17.02
C ASN A 41 -1.19 10.25 15.97
N TYR A 42 -0.40 9.17 15.97
CA TYR A 42 -0.48 8.08 15.01
C TYR A 42 -1.14 6.82 15.58
N TYR A 43 -1.85 6.93 16.72
CA TYR A 43 -2.58 5.81 17.28
C TYR A 43 -3.51 5.18 16.24
N TYR A 44 -3.33 3.88 15.96
CA TYR A 44 -3.92 3.26 14.77
C TYR A 44 -5.44 3.41 14.65
N PRO A 45 -6.24 3.20 15.72
CA PRO A 45 -7.69 3.38 15.64
C PRO A 45 -8.11 4.79 15.22
N LYS A 46 -7.41 5.83 15.67
CA LYS A 46 -7.70 7.23 15.29
C LYS A 46 -7.36 7.47 13.81
N LEU A 47 -6.24 6.93 13.34
CA LEU A 47 -5.86 7.02 11.93
C LEU A 47 -6.85 6.28 11.02
N LEU A 48 -7.25 5.07 11.42
CA LEU A 48 -8.16 4.25 10.63
C LEU A 48 -9.57 4.85 10.55
N GLU A 49 -10.06 5.46 11.64
CA GLU A 49 -11.32 6.20 11.64
C GLU A 49 -11.29 7.35 10.61
N ARG A 50 -10.26 8.19 10.65
CA ARG A 50 -10.06 9.29 9.69
C ARG A 50 -9.91 8.78 8.26
N TYR A 51 -9.16 7.70 8.07
CA TYR A 51 -8.95 7.06 6.78
C TYR A 51 -10.27 6.60 6.18
N ASN A 52 -11.09 5.88 6.95
CA ASN A 52 -12.39 5.36 6.52
C ASN A 52 -13.42 6.46 6.27
N ALA A 53 -13.29 7.61 6.94
CA ALA A 53 -14.09 8.80 6.69
C ALA A 53 -13.63 9.61 5.46
N PHE A 54 -12.58 9.17 4.75
CA PHE A 54 -11.95 9.92 3.65
C PHE A 54 -11.55 11.34 4.05
N ASP A 55 -11.01 11.50 5.26
CA ASP A 55 -10.57 12.80 5.77
C ASP A 55 -9.53 13.45 4.82
N PRO A 56 -9.85 14.58 4.17
CA PRO A 56 -8.97 15.21 3.19
C PRO A 56 -7.74 15.88 3.83
N SER A 57 -7.68 15.96 5.17
CA SER A 57 -6.52 16.49 5.90
C SER A 57 -5.45 15.44 6.18
N LEU A 58 -5.68 14.16 5.83
CA LEU A 58 -4.66 13.11 5.93
C LEU A 58 -3.47 13.42 5.02
N THR A 59 -2.30 13.44 5.64
CA THR A 59 -1.03 13.70 4.98
C THR A 59 -0.40 12.39 4.49
N ILE A 60 0.60 12.50 3.61
CA ILE A 60 1.37 11.32 3.17
C ILE A 60 2.00 10.57 4.36
N THR A 61 2.38 11.30 5.40
CA THR A 61 2.89 10.70 6.65
C THR A 61 1.80 9.91 7.36
N ASP A 62 0.57 10.42 7.43
CA ASP A 62 -0.55 9.65 8.00
C ASP A 62 -0.77 8.35 7.21
N TYR A 63 -0.72 8.40 5.87
CA TYR A 63 -0.85 7.21 5.01
C TYR A 63 0.29 6.20 5.22
N VAL A 64 1.52 6.65 5.52
CA VAL A 64 2.63 5.78 5.92
C VAL A 64 2.26 4.98 7.18
N TYR A 65 1.78 5.64 8.22
CA TYR A 65 1.35 4.97 9.46
C TYR A 65 0.08 4.13 9.27
N ILE A 66 -0.82 4.51 8.36
CA ILE A 66 -2.01 3.71 8.02
C ILE A 66 -1.62 2.39 7.34
N TYR A 67 -0.77 2.45 6.31
CA TYR A 67 -0.34 1.27 5.55
C TYR A 67 0.54 0.36 6.39
N TYR A 68 1.73 0.83 6.80
CA TYR A 68 2.67 -0.01 7.52
C TYR A 68 2.20 -0.34 8.95
N GLY A 69 1.44 0.56 9.58
CA GLY A 69 0.87 0.32 10.90
C GLY A 69 -0.13 -0.82 10.95
N PHE A 70 -0.75 -1.17 9.82
CA PHE A 70 -1.67 -2.29 9.75
C PHE A 70 -0.99 -3.61 10.12
N ALA A 71 0.29 -3.77 9.79
CA ALA A 71 1.09 -4.96 10.10
C ALA A 71 1.17 -5.29 11.60
N PHE A 72 0.95 -4.31 12.47
CA PHE A 72 1.04 -4.44 13.92
C PHE A 72 -0.32 -4.59 14.61
N GLN A 73 -1.40 -4.62 13.82
CA GLN A 73 -2.74 -4.80 14.35
C GLN A 73 -3.06 -6.29 14.51
N LYS A 74 -3.86 -6.60 15.53
CA LYS A 74 -4.31 -7.98 15.84
C LYS A 74 -4.94 -8.69 14.64
N ASP A 75 -5.59 -7.93 13.76
CA ASP A 75 -6.39 -8.45 12.66
C ASP A 75 -5.54 -8.81 11.42
N TYR A 76 -4.31 -8.30 11.32
CA TYR A 76 -3.41 -8.51 10.18
C TYR A 76 -3.21 -10.01 9.85
N LEU A 77 -2.84 -10.82 10.84
CA LEU A 77 -2.50 -12.22 10.61
C LEU A 77 -3.69 -13.12 10.25
N VAL A 78 -4.91 -12.64 10.53
CA VAL A 78 -6.18 -13.33 10.23
C VAL A 78 -6.71 -12.90 8.88
N ASN A 79 -6.42 -11.66 8.47
CA ASN A 79 -6.97 -11.02 7.28
C ASN A 79 -5.99 -11.03 6.11
N GLN A 80 -5.49 -12.22 5.76
CA GLN A 80 -4.80 -12.38 4.49
C GLN A 80 -5.74 -12.01 3.34
N PRO A 81 -5.27 -11.30 2.30
CA PRO A 81 -6.14 -10.87 1.23
C PRO A 81 -6.80 -12.06 0.52
N GLY A 82 -8.13 -12.11 0.54
CA GLY A 82 -8.96 -13.12 -0.12
C GLY A 82 -9.34 -12.68 -1.54
N GLU A 83 -8.35 -12.44 -2.39
CA GLU A 83 -8.52 -11.70 -3.65
C GLU A 83 -8.98 -12.58 -4.83
N GLU A 84 -8.87 -13.91 -4.74
CA GLU A 84 -9.19 -14.83 -5.84
C GLU A 84 -10.62 -14.66 -6.37
N ARG A 85 -11.60 -14.56 -5.47
CA ARG A 85 -13.01 -14.40 -5.86
C ARG A 85 -13.24 -13.04 -6.53
N MET A 86 -12.66 -11.98 -5.99
CA MET A 86 -12.71 -10.64 -6.58
C MET A 86 -12.13 -10.66 -7.99
N ASN A 87 -10.96 -11.26 -8.18
CA ASN A 87 -10.30 -11.34 -9.48
C ASN A 87 -11.12 -12.11 -10.51
N GLN A 88 -11.67 -13.27 -10.14
CA GLN A 88 -12.56 -14.03 -11.02
C GLN A 88 -13.80 -13.24 -11.45
N LEU A 89 -14.36 -12.41 -10.57
CA LEU A 89 -15.52 -11.55 -10.88
C LEU A 89 -15.12 -10.42 -11.84
N MET A 90 -13.97 -9.80 -11.59
CA MET A 90 -13.40 -8.74 -12.43
C MET A 90 -13.11 -9.25 -13.85
N GLU A 91 -12.48 -10.42 -13.99
CA GLU A 91 -12.21 -11.06 -15.28
C GLU A 91 -13.47 -11.37 -16.09
N LYS A 92 -14.56 -11.71 -15.40
CA LYS A 92 -15.87 -11.98 -16.02
C LYS A 92 -16.69 -10.72 -16.30
N GLY A 93 -16.19 -9.53 -15.94
CA GLY A 93 -16.93 -8.27 -16.04
C GLY A 93 -18.14 -8.19 -15.11
N GLN A 94 -18.20 -9.01 -14.05
CA GLN A 94 -19.27 -9.01 -13.05
C GLN A 94 -19.01 -7.92 -12.01
N TYR A 95 -19.06 -6.66 -12.44
CA TYR A 95 -18.55 -5.53 -11.66
C TYR A 95 -19.36 -5.23 -10.39
N GLU A 96 -20.69 -5.40 -10.38
CA GLU A 96 -21.50 -5.22 -9.18
C GLU A 96 -21.13 -6.24 -8.09
N ASP A 97 -20.96 -7.51 -8.46
CA ASP A 97 -20.53 -8.56 -7.54
C ASP A 97 -19.09 -8.32 -7.08
N ALA A 98 -18.21 -7.85 -7.98
CA ALA A 98 -16.84 -7.51 -7.65
C ALA A 98 -16.77 -6.37 -6.62
N ILE A 99 -17.60 -5.33 -6.76
CA ILE A 99 -17.72 -4.24 -5.77
C ILE A 99 -18.10 -4.80 -4.39
N ALA A 100 -19.08 -5.70 -4.33
CA ALA A 100 -19.49 -6.31 -3.07
C ALA A 100 -18.36 -7.13 -2.44
N GLU A 101 -17.57 -7.84 -3.24
CA GLU A 101 -16.43 -8.60 -2.74
C GLU A 101 -15.27 -7.71 -2.28
N CYS A 102 -14.96 -6.65 -3.03
CA CYS A 102 -13.96 -5.65 -2.64
C CYS A 102 -14.29 -5.04 -1.27
N ASN A 103 -15.55 -4.68 -1.02
CA ASN A 103 -15.97 -4.11 0.26
C ASN A 103 -15.73 -5.09 1.42
N LYS A 104 -16.02 -6.39 1.26
CA LYS A 104 -15.73 -7.41 2.29
C LYS A 104 -14.23 -7.56 2.55
N ILE A 105 -13.40 -7.41 1.51
CA ILE A 105 -11.94 -7.43 1.66
C ILE A 105 -11.51 -6.19 2.45
N LEU A 106 -11.99 -5.00 2.09
CA LEU A 106 -11.62 -3.73 2.73
C LEU A 106 -12.11 -3.61 4.17
N GLU A 107 -13.22 -4.26 4.55
CA GLU A 107 -13.65 -4.37 5.95
C GLU A 107 -12.62 -5.10 6.83
N LYS A 108 -11.88 -6.05 6.25
CA LYS A 108 -10.89 -6.88 6.95
C LYS A 108 -9.46 -6.34 6.80
N ASN A 109 -9.12 -5.91 5.59
CA ASN A 109 -7.83 -5.34 5.21
C ASN A 109 -8.09 -3.98 4.54
N PRO A 110 -8.25 -2.90 5.33
CA PRO A 110 -8.60 -1.57 4.81
C PRO A 110 -7.53 -1.01 3.87
N VAL A 111 -6.31 -1.52 3.94
CA VAL A 111 -5.16 -1.06 3.17
C VAL A 111 -4.80 -1.97 1.99
N SER A 112 -5.65 -2.94 1.62
CA SER A 112 -5.43 -3.76 0.42
C SER A 112 -5.30 -2.89 -0.83
N LEU A 113 -4.13 -2.94 -1.48
CA LEU A 113 -3.88 -2.24 -2.73
C LEU A 113 -4.84 -2.73 -3.81
N GLU A 114 -4.95 -4.04 -3.94
CA GLU A 114 -5.72 -4.68 -5.00
C GLU A 114 -7.21 -4.39 -4.88
N ALA A 115 -7.78 -4.51 -3.67
CA ALA A 115 -9.20 -4.24 -3.46
C ALA A 115 -9.55 -2.75 -3.67
N ASN A 116 -8.69 -1.81 -3.24
CA ASN A 116 -8.91 -0.39 -3.52
C ASN A 116 -8.89 -0.11 -5.04
N ASN A 117 -7.94 -0.70 -5.78
CA ASN A 117 -7.83 -0.53 -7.23
C ASN A 117 -8.99 -1.18 -7.98
N ALA A 118 -9.32 -2.43 -7.64
CA ALA A 118 -10.40 -3.19 -8.25
C ALA A 118 -11.77 -2.54 -8.01
N LEU A 119 -12.02 -2.06 -6.78
CA LEU A 119 -13.24 -1.33 -6.43
C LEU A 119 -13.39 -0.07 -7.29
N ALA A 120 -12.33 0.74 -7.37
CA ALA A 120 -12.36 1.96 -8.18
C ALA A 120 -12.57 1.67 -9.67
N TYR A 121 -11.91 0.63 -10.19
CA TYR A 121 -12.07 0.21 -11.58
C TYR A 121 -13.47 -0.33 -11.87
N ALA A 122 -14.02 -1.20 -11.03
CA ALA A 122 -15.36 -1.75 -11.19
C ALA A 122 -16.43 -0.64 -11.18
N MET A 123 -16.33 0.31 -10.25
CA MET A 123 -17.21 1.48 -10.21
C MET A 123 -17.10 2.34 -11.48
N PHE A 124 -15.88 2.56 -11.98
CA PHE A 124 -15.65 3.25 -13.25
C PHE A 124 -16.29 2.53 -14.43
N GLN A 125 -16.14 1.20 -14.53
CA GLN A 125 -16.75 0.39 -15.61
C GLN A 125 -18.29 0.45 -15.59
N LEU A 126 -18.88 0.62 -14.41
CA LEU A 126 -20.33 0.81 -14.23
C LEU A 126 -20.79 2.27 -14.43
N ASN A 127 -19.90 3.15 -14.91
CA ASN A 127 -20.17 4.57 -15.11
C ASN A 127 -20.68 5.27 -13.83
N LYS A 128 -20.18 4.85 -12.66
CA LYS A 128 -20.46 5.57 -11.41
C LYS A 128 -19.84 6.97 -11.45
N PRO A 129 -20.44 7.97 -10.77
CA PRO A 129 -19.84 9.28 -10.61
C PRO A 129 -18.41 9.20 -10.10
N GLU A 130 -17.51 10.03 -10.64
CA GLU A 130 -16.09 10.06 -10.25
C GLU A 130 -15.89 10.24 -8.74
N ALA A 131 -16.71 11.08 -8.11
CA ALA A 131 -16.69 11.30 -6.67
C ALA A 131 -16.90 10.02 -5.83
N GLU A 132 -17.50 8.96 -6.38
CA GLU A 132 -17.70 7.70 -5.67
C GLU A 132 -16.46 6.79 -5.71
N TYR A 133 -15.70 6.79 -6.81
CA TYR A 133 -14.56 5.88 -6.98
C TYR A 133 -13.19 6.53 -6.77
N GLU A 134 -13.10 7.85 -6.96
CA GLU A 134 -11.83 8.56 -6.91
C GLU A 134 -11.12 8.49 -5.55
N PRO A 135 -11.83 8.49 -4.39
CA PRO A 135 -11.17 8.28 -3.11
C PRO A 135 -10.45 6.92 -3.00
N TYR A 136 -11.02 5.84 -3.55
CA TYR A 136 -10.38 4.52 -3.57
C TYR A 136 -9.21 4.45 -4.56
N ARG A 137 -9.36 5.08 -5.72
CA ARG A 137 -8.26 5.24 -6.68
C ARG A 137 -7.08 5.98 -6.03
N ASN A 138 -7.37 7.06 -5.30
CA ASN A 138 -6.35 7.83 -4.61
C ASN A 138 -5.65 7.02 -3.51
N ARG A 139 -6.39 6.26 -2.70
CA ARG A 139 -5.78 5.33 -1.73
C ARG A 139 -4.79 4.37 -2.38
N TYR A 140 -5.18 3.73 -3.48
CA TYR A 140 -4.28 2.84 -4.22
C TYR A 140 -3.01 3.57 -4.69
N LYS A 141 -3.16 4.72 -5.37
CA LYS A 141 -2.03 5.51 -5.86
C LYS A 141 -1.10 5.93 -4.73
N THR A 142 -1.66 6.43 -3.62
CA THR A 142 -0.89 6.86 -2.45
C THR A 142 -0.10 5.72 -1.82
N PHE A 143 -0.67 4.51 -1.70
CA PHE A 143 0.07 3.36 -1.17
C PHE A 143 1.17 2.90 -2.12
N VAL A 144 0.92 2.87 -3.43
CA VAL A 144 1.96 2.61 -4.43
C VAL A 144 3.09 3.63 -4.33
N ASP A 145 2.78 4.92 -4.19
CA ASP A 145 3.77 5.98 -4.03
C ASP A 145 4.61 5.80 -2.75
N ILE A 146 3.98 5.43 -1.63
CA ILE A 146 4.67 5.18 -0.36
C ILE A 146 5.62 3.98 -0.46
N ILE A 147 5.19 2.90 -1.10
CA ILE A 147 6.02 1.71 -1.25
C ILE A 147 7.19 2.00 -2.19
N THR A 148 6.93 2.61 -3.34
CA THR A 148 7.96 2.87 -4.37
C THR A 148 8.97 3.94 -3.96
N GLN A 149 8.64 4.79 -2.99
CA GLN A 149 9.58 5.76 -2.40
C GLN A 149 10.30 5.26 -1.14
N SER A 150 9.97 4.08 -0.64
CA SER A 150 10.63 3.50 0.55
C SER A 150 12.07 3.04 0.29
N GLY A 151 12.44 2.88 -0.98
CA GLY A 151 13.73 2.41 -1.46
C GLY A 151 13.79 2.43 -2.99
N ASP A 152 14.86 1.90 -3.59
CA ASP A 152 14.98 1.75 -5.04
C ASP A 152 14.93 0.29 -5.51
N GLY A 153 14.78 -0.65 -4.56
CA GLY A 153 14.64 -2.08 -4.79
C GLY A 153 15.91 -2.80 -5.21
N LYS A 154 17.06 -2.15 -5.35
CA LYS A 154 18.25 -2.78 -5.99
C LYS A 154 19.16 -3.56 -5.04
N SER A 155 18.96 -3.41 -3.73
CA SER A 155 19.73 -4.10 -2.71
C SER A 155 18.88 -4.29 -1.46
N PRO A 156 19.28 -5.17 -0.51
CA PRO A 156 18.62 -5.26 0.79
C PRO A 156 18.58 -3.93 1.56
N LEU A 157 19.60 -3.06 1.41
CA LEU A 157 19.63 -1.76 2.11
C LEU A 157 18.63 -0.74 1.54
N THR A 158 18.26 -0.92 0.27
CA THR A 158 17.37 -0.02 -0.48
C THR A 158 16.12 -0.75 -0.97
N SER A 159 15.74 -1.85 -0.33
CA SER A 159 14.57 -2.65 -0.69
C SER A 159 13.29 -1.83 -0.61
N PHE A 160 12.31 -2.17 -1.43
CA PHE A 160 10.95 -1.69 -1.23
C PHE A 160 10.37 -2.31 0.04
N LYS A 161 9.57 -1.56 0.78
CA LYS A 161 8.93 -2.04 2.01
C LYS A 161 7.47 -2.30 1.75
N VAL A 162 7.00 -3.46 2.19
CA VAL A 162 5.62 -3.92 2.00
C VAL A 162 5.13 -4.62 3.26
N ILE A 163 3.81 -4.79 3.38
CA ILE A 163 3.22 -5.59 4.46
C ILE A 163 2.64 -6.91 3.98
N TYR A 164 2.39 -7.10 2.68
CA TYR A 164 1.92 -8.36 2.11
C TYR A 164 2.72 -8.77 0.88
N VAL A 165 2.85 -10.08 0.66
CA VAL A 165 3.43 -10.64 -0.58
C VAL A 165 2.62 -10.22 -1.81
N ALA A 166 1.30 -10.10 -1.68
CA ALA A 166 0.44 -9.62 -2.76
C ALA A 166 0.86 -8.21 -3.23
N ASP A 167 1.29 -7.35 -2.30
CA ASP A 167 1.75 -5.99 -2.63
C ASP A 167 3.05 -6.03 -3.45
N GLU A 168 3.96 -6.99 -3.19
CA GLU A 168 5.18 -7.17 -4.00
C GLU A 168 4.82 -7.41 -5.48
N TYR A 169 3.89 -8.33 -5.72
CA TYR A 169 3.41 -8.65 -7.06
C TYR A 169 2.68 -7.48 -7.71
N ASN A 170 1.87 -6.76 -6.95
CA ASN A 170 1.19 -5.55 -7.43
C ASN A 170 2.20 -4.50 -7.89
N ILE A 171 3.23 -4.22 -7.09
CA ILE A 171 4.28 -3.25 -7.42
C ILE A 171 5.09 -3.72 -8.64
N MET A 172 5.48 -4.99 -8.71
CA MET A 172 6.22 -5.52 -9.86
C MET A 172 5.40 -5.44 -11.15
N PHE A 173 4.19 -5.99 -11.17
CA PHE A 173 3.43 -6.17 -12.41
C PHE A 173 2.59 -4.96 -12.79
N SER A 174 1.94 -4.31 -11.82
CA SER A 174 1.02 -3.20 -12.11
C SER A 174 1.71 -1.83 -12.11
N HIS A 175 2.73 -1.62 -11.28
CA HIS A 175 3.46 -0.33 -11.25
C HIS A 175 4.70 -0.34 -12.13
N PHE A 176 5.59 -1.34 -11.98
CA PHE A 176 6.83 -1.40 -12.77
C PHE A 176 6.69 -2.12 -14.10
N GLU A 177 5.55 -2.72 -14.42
CA GLU A 177 5.31 -3.47 -15.66
C GLU A 177 6.41 -4.53 -15.91
N ILE A 178 6.84 -5.23 -14.86
CA ILE A 178 7.84 -6.29 -14.98
C ILE A 178 7.26 -7.41 -15.86
N PRO A 179 7.87 -7.71 -17.02
CA PRO A 179 7.31 -8.69 -17.95
C PRO A 179 7.44 -10.13 -17.44
N GLU A 180 8.47 -10.42 -16.65
CA GLU A 180 8.81 -11.79 -16.26
C GLU A 180 9.66 -11.84 -14.98
N ILE A 181 9.33 -12.80 -14.12
CA ILE A 181 10.17 -13.22 -12.98
C ILE A 181 11.00 -14.42 -13.43
N VAL A 182 12.31 -14.26 -13.50
CA VAL A 182 13.28 -15.31 -13.88
C VAL A 182 13.52 -16.26 -12.69
N PHE A 183 13.61 -15.71 -11.49
CA PHE A 183 13.89 -16.47 -10.28
C PHE A 183 13.36 -15.75 -9.04
N ARG A 184 12.94 -16.50 -8.03
CA ARG A 184 12.56 -15.96 -6.71
C ARG A 184 13.29 -16.69 -5.60
N HIS A 185 13.69 -15.95 -4.57
CA HIS A 185 14.18 -16.49 -3.32
C HIS A 185 13.55 -15.72 -2.15
N GLN A 186 12.77 -16.42 -1.34
CA GLN A 186 12.10 -15.80 -0.19
C GLN A 186 12.98 -15.86 1.06
N LEU A 187 12.84 -14.87 1.92
CA LEU A 187 13.50 -14.80 3.23
C LEU A 187 15.04 -14.86 3.18
N VAL A 188 15.63 -14.21 2.17
CA VAL A 188 17.08 -14.04 2.06
C VAL A 188 17.58 -13.24 3.26
N ASN A 189 18.65 -13.71 3.92
CA ASN A 189 19.32 -13.01 5.02
C ASN A 189 18.37 -12.40 6.08
N ALA A 190 17.34 -13.16 6.46
CA ALA A 190 16.47 -12.89 7.61
C ALA A 190 15.50 -11.69 7.51
N GLY A 191 15.16 -11.18 6.33
CA GLY A 191 14.14 -10.11 6.24
C GLY A 191 13.58 -9.77 4.86
N TYR A 192 14.17 -10.32 3.79
CA TYR A 192 13.90 -9.84 2.44
C TYR A 192 13.43 -10.94 1.50
N ASP A 193 12.47 -10.62 0.65
CA ASP A 193 12.15 -11.39 -0.54
C ASP A 193 12.93 -10.80 -1.72
N TYR A 194 13.57 -11.68 -2.49
CA TYR A 194 14.40 -11.33 -3.64
C TYR A 194 13.83 -11.96 -4.90
N PHE A 195 13.78 -11.18 -5.97
CA PHE A 195 13.43 -11.65 -7.29
C PHE A 195 14.51 -11.23 -8.28
N LYS A 196 14.92 -12.19 -9.11
CA LYS A 196 15.56 -11.88 -10.39
C LYS A 196 14.48 -11.74 -11.45
N ILE A 197 14.48 -10.63 -12.15
CA ILE A 197 13.44 -10.24 -13.09
C ILE A 197 14.05 -9.85 -14.44
N LYS A 198 13.22 -9.88 -15.48
CA LYS A 198 13.55 -9.21 -16.74
C LYS A 198 13.24 -7.72 -16.59
N PRO A 199 14.19 -6.80 -16.84
CA PRO A 199 13.94 -5.37 -16.70
C PRO A 199 12.81 -4.86 -17.61
N SER A 200 12.13 -3.81 -17.18
CA SER A 200 11.04 -3.17 -17.92
C SER A 200 11.43 -1.76 -18.40
N ALA A 201 10.49 -1.06 -19.03
CA ALA A 201 10.64 0.36 -19.34
C ALA A 201 10.81 1.21 -18.07
N LEU A 202 10.16 0.81 -16.96
CA LEU A 202 10.01 1.58 -15.73
C LEU A 202 11.01 1.16 -14.63
N TYR A 203 11.54 -0.06 -14.69
CA TYR A 203 12.52 -0.57 -13.73
C TYR A 203 13.66 -1.30 -14.44
N LYS A 204 14.88 -0.74 -14.35
CA LYS A 204 16.05 -1.14 -15.17
C LYS A 204 16.96 -2.19 -14.53
N SER A 205 16.76 -2.51 -13.26
CA SER A 205 17.56 -3.52 -12.57
C SER A 205 17.02 -4.92 -12.85
N GLU A 206 17.91 -5.91 -12.94
CA GLU A 206 17.54 -7.33 -12.96
C GLU A 206 17.18 -7.84 -11.56
N ASP A 207 17.59 -7.12 -10.52
CA ASP A 207 17.37 -7.49 -9.13
C ASP A 207 16.32 -6.57 -8.51
N ILE A 208 15.36 -7.16 -7.80
CA ILE A 208 14.39 -6.44 -6.98
C ILE A 208 14.24 -7.11 -5.60
N TYR A 209 14.32 -6.29 -4.56
CA TYR A 209 14.25 -6.68 -3.15
C TYR A 209 13.06 -6.03 -2.46
N PHE A 210 12.34 -6.83 -1.68
CA PHE A 210 11.23 -6.41 -0.82
C PHE A 210 11.53 -6.77 0.64
N GLU A 211 11.17 -5.89 1.57
CA GLU A 211 11.32 -6.08 3.02
C GLU A 211 9.93 -6.08 3.67
N ILE A 212 9.71 -7.05 4.57
CA ILE A 212 8.56 -7.10 5.46
C ILE A 212 9.01 -6.89 6.92
N PRO A 213 8.13 -6.43 7.83
CA PRO A 213 8.46 -6.31 9.24
C PRO A 213 9.02 -7.62 9.84
N GLU A 214 10.12 -7.54 10.58
CA GLU A 214 10.81 -8.71 11.14
C GLU A 214 9.90 -9.59 12.02
N LYS A 215 9.04 -8.95 12.82
CA LYS A 215 8.05 -9.64 13.65
C LYS A 215 7.16 -10.55 12.80
N LEU A 216 6.70 -10.07 11.65
CA LEU A 216 5.90 -10.84 10.70
C LEU A 216 6.71 -11.96 10.04
N ASN A 217 7.98 -11.70 9.70
CA ASN A 217 8.87 -12.72 9.19
C ASN A 217 8.99 -13.93 10.15
N ASN A 218 9.16 -13.66 11.44
CA ASN A 218 9.25 -14.71 12.46
C ASN A 218 7.96 -15.51 12.58
N ILE A 219 6.80 -14.85 12.59
CA ILE A 219 5.48 -15.50 12.62
C ILE A 219 5.25 -16.39 11.38
N HIS A 220 5.64 -15.91 10.19
CA HIS A 220 5.51 -16.69 8.95
C HIS A 220 6.40 -17.94 8.96
N LYS A 221 7.65 -17.84 9.45
CA LYS A 221 8.54 -18.99 9.61
C LYS A 221 7.97 -20.05 10.56
N GLU A 222 7.38 -19.63 11.67
CA GLU A 222 6.76 -20.55 12.64
C GLU A 222 5.56 -21.29 12.03
N ARG A 223 4.64 -20.56 11.37
CA ARG A 223 3.48 -21.16 10.69
C ARG A 223 3.90 -22.15 9.60
N ALA A 224 4.94 -21.84 8.83
CA ALA A 224 5.46 -22.75 7.80
C ALA A 224 5.99 -24.06 8.41
N ARG A 225 6.74 -23.97 9.51
CA ARG A 225 7.23 -25.15 10.27
C ARG A 225 6.07 -25.98 10.82
N GLU A 226 5.04 -25.34 11.36
CA GLU A 226 3.86 -26.03 11.89
C GLU A 226 3.08 -26.78 10.79
N LYS A 227 2.87 -26.13 9.63
CA LYS A 227 2.24 -26.77 8.46
C LYS A 227 3.03 -27.99 7.98
N ALA A 228 4.37 -27.87 7.90
CA ALA A 228 5.24 -28.97 7.52
C ALA A 228 5.14 -30.14 8.51
N ARG A 229 5.11 -29.85 9.82
CA ARG A 229 4.95 -30.87 10.87
C ARG A 229 3.60 -31.60 10.75
N LYS A 230 2.50 -30.86 10.63
CA LYS A 230 1.14 -31.42 10.46
C LYS A 230 1.04 -32.30 9.21
N LYS A 231 1.66 -31.90 8.10
CA LYS A 231 1.69 -32.70 6.87
C LYS A 231 2.48 -34.01 7.06
N ALA A 232 3.58 -33.99 7.80
CA ALA A 232 4.36 -35.18 8.11
C ALA A 232 3.60 -36.15 9.04
N GLU A 233 2.86 -35.62 10.03
CA GLU A 233 2.01 -36.40 10.94
C GLU A 233 0.83 -37.08 10.22
N GLN A 234 0.28 -36.47 9.17
CA GLN A 234 -0.82 -37.03 8.36
C GLN A 234 -0.38 -38.10 7.35
N GLN A 235 0.93 -38.27 7.16
CA GLN A 235 1.53 -39.25 6.25
C GLN A 235 2.07 -40.49 6.98
N GLN A 236 1.84 -40.58 8.30
CA GLN A 236 2.11 -41.73 9.16
C GLN A 236 0.80 -42.41 9.55
#